data_AF-A0A194XFE5-F1
#
_entry.id   AF-A0A194XFE5-F1
#
_cell.length_a   1.000
_cell.length_b   1.000
_cell.length_c   1.000
_cell.angle_alpha   90.00
_cell.angle_beta   90.00
_cell.angle_gamma   90.00
#
_symmetry.space_group_name_H-M   'P 1'
#
loop_
_entity.id
_entity.type
_entity.pdbx_description
1 polymer ?
#
loop_
_entity_poly.entity_id
_entity_poly.type
_entity_poly.pdbx_seq_one_letter_code
_entity_poly.pdbx_strand_id
1 'polypeptide(L)'
;MGNQPSKGSGANSPKGGASQASLGDNLQSYPSFSKADTKESTRSFRSSLGSKIRGKTDSPRNSTSALSNGETIVDRSDVASVKSGKSSRSARRPDAEDSPISAPTSPGAESPDGGATLDDPEPPPSPIQSASMKAGHHDVDAAQRSGEVDHVSDQPPSGGTNPHTHLQAAGASILVKRANTINPITQDPVETSTPDQDGAPGSSVAMGDLKDSDIDDYIKRLLDAGYAGKSTKGVVLRNAEITSICSRVREILLEQPPLIELEAPVKIVGDIHGQYSDLIRMFEMCGFPPSSNFLFLGDYVDRGKHSLETILLLMCYKIKYPENFFLLRGNHECANVTRVYGFYDECKRRCNVKIWKTFVDTFNCLPIAAIVAGKIFCVHGGLSPALSHMDDIRNIARPTDVPDYGLLNDLLWSDPADQEKDWETSERGVSYSFGKKVITDFLSRHDFDLVCRAHMVVEDGYEFFEDRILVTVFSAPNYCGEFDNYGAVMSVSTELLCSFELLKPLDSSALKSQMKKSRNKRNSMLNSPPPSGFIPQSV
;
A
#
# COMPACT_ATOMS: atom_id res chain seq x y z
N MET A 1 -55.33 9.82 -21.99
CA MET A 1 -56.72 10.15 -21.59
C MET A 1 -57.33 8.94 -20.92
N GLY A 2 -58.36 9.10 -20.08
CA GLY A 2 -58.87 8.05 -19.19
C GLY A 2 -58.19 8.09 -17.82
N ASN A 3 -58.95 7.92 -16.74
CA ASN A 3 -58.51 8.25 -15.38
C ASN A 3 -59.27 7.43 -14.32
N GLN A 4 -58.59 7.11 -13.21
CA GLN A 4 -59.14 6.65 -11.91
C GLN A 4 -59.84 5.25 -11.86
N PRO A 5 -60.00 4.65 -10.65
CA PRO A 5 -59.94 3.19 -10.48
C PRO A 5 -61.12 2.60 -9.66
N SER A 6 -60.93 1.45 -9.01
CA SER A 6 -61.81 0.93 -7.94
C SER A 6 -61.02 0.21 -6.85
N LYS A 7 -61.57 0.19 -5.61
CA LYS A 7 -60.96 -0.39 -4.39
C LYS A 7 -61.68 -1.68 -3.99
N GLY A 8 -61.02 -2.56 -3.22
CA GLY A 8 -61.69 -3.68 -2.54
C GLY A 8 -60.79 -4.42 -1.52
N SER A 9 -61.34 -4.65 -0.32
CA SER A 9 -60.85 -5.51 0.79
C SER A 9 -60.47 -6.95 0.39
N GLY A 10 -59.66 -7.72 1.13
CA GLY A 10 -58.98 -7.50 2.42
C GLY A 10 -59.55 -8.32 3.59
N ALA A 11 -58.97 -9.50 3.91
CA ALA A 11 -59.19 -10.25 5.15
C ALA A 11 -58.12 -11.36 5.40
N ASN A 12 -57.91 -11.69 6.68
CA ASN A 12 -56.81 -12.46 7.30
C ASN A 12 -56.59 -13.94 6.89
N SER A 13 -55.31 -14.32 6.80
CA SER A 13 -54.56 -15.40 7.52
C SER A 13 -55.20 -16.78 7.84
N PRO A 14 -54.38 -17.85 7.87
CA PRO A 14 -53.71 -18.23 9.12
C PRO A 14 -52.17 -18.41 9.01
N LYS A 15 -51.50 -18.57 10.15
CA LYS A 15 -50.04 -18.78 10.26
C LYS A 15 -49.68 -20.27 10.19
N GLY A 16 -48.59 -20.59 9.49
CA GLY A 16 -47.75 -21.78 9.73
C GLY A 16 -46.31 -21.29 9.93
N GLY A 17 -45.60 -21.78 10.93
CA GLY A 17 -44.27 -21.26 11.32
C GLY A 17 -43.15 -22.28 11.14
N ALA A 18 -42.03 -21.83 10.58
CA ALA A 18 -40.73 -22.48 10.66
C ALA A 18 -39.66 -21.37 10.75
N SER A 19 -38.60 -21.59 11.52
CA SER A 19 -37.57 -20.60 11.82
C SER A 19 -36.33 -20.76 10.94
N GLN A 20 -35.98 -19.71 10.20
CA GLN A 20 -34.62 -19.52 9.65
C GLN A 20 -34.24 -18.05 9.83
N ALA A 21 -33.02 -17.81 10.32
CA ALA A 21 -32.44 -16.47 10.41
C ALA A 21 -31.59 -16.22 9.17
N SER A 22 -32.04 -15.33 8.29
CA SER A 22 -31.30 -14.94 7.09
C SER A 22 -30.36 -13.78 7.39
N LEU A 23 -29.06 -14.07 7.51
CA LEU A 23 -28.01 -13.06 7.36
C LEU A 23 -27.99 -12.63 5.89
N GLY A 24 -28.62 -11.49 5.56
CA GLY A 24 -28.89 -11.16 4.15
C GLY A 24 -29.38 -9.75 3.83
N ASP A 25 -29.37 -8.79 4.76
CA ASP A 25 -29.59 -7.38 4.41
C ASP A 25 -28.87 -6.42 5.36
N ASN A 26 -27.70 -5.92 4.94
CA ASN A 26 -26.96 -4.86 5.64
C ASN A 26 -26.04 -4.06 4.68
N LEU A 27 -26.32 -4.13 3.37
CA LEU A 27 -25.49 -3.54 2.29
C LEU A 27 -26.20 -2.41 1.52
N GLN A 28 -27.36 -1.96 2.00
CA GLN A 28 -28.14 -0.87 1.38
C GLN A 28 -28.34 0.36 2.29
N SER A 29 -27.95 0.29 3.55
CA SER A 29 -28.21 1.29 4.61
C SER A 29 -27.12 2.38 4.73
N TYR A 30 -26.62 2.91 3.61
CA TYR A 30 -25.72 4.08 3.60
C TYR A 30 -26.32 5.26 2.83
N PRO A 31 -26.55 6.43 3.46
CA PRO A 31 -27.12 7.60 2.78
C PRO A 31 -26.13 8.17 1.75
N SER A 32 -26.66 8.63 0.62
CA SER A 32 -25.86 9.29 -0.42
C SER A 32 -25.58 10.75 -0.04
N PHE A 33 -24.42 11.02 0.54
CA PHE A 33 -24.00 12.38 0.91
C PHE A 33 -24.11 13.38 -0.26
N SER A 34 -24.61 14.58 0.05
CA SER A 34 -24.96 15.60 -0.94
C SER A 34 -23.76 16.47 -1.33
N LYS A 35 -23.90 17.30 -2.38
CA LYS A 35 -22.82 18.16 -2.90
C LYS A 35 -22.53 19.42 -2.06
N ALA A 36 -22.69 19.35 -0.74
CA ALA A 36 -22.42 20.46 0.17
C ALA A 36 -20.96 20.47 0.67
N ASP A 37 -20.46 19.31 1.12
CA ASP A 37 -19.39 19.22 2.13
C ASP A 37 -17.97 19.12 1.54
N THR A 38 -17.77 19.69 0.35
CA THR A 38 -16.46 19.77 -0.34
C THR A 38 -15.97 21.22 -0.52
N LYS A 39 -16.48 22.15 0.29
CA LYS A 39 -16.36 23.60 0.03
C LYS A 39 -15.17 24.32 0.66
N GLU A 40 -14.43 23.70 1.58
CA GLU A 40 -13.30 24.38 2.25
C GLU A 40 -11.94 24.10 1.57
N SER A 41 -11.75 22.92 0.99
CA SER A 41 -10.50 22.48 0.32
C SER A 41 -10.18 23.19 -1.01
N THR A 42 -10.71 24.40 -1.25
CA THR A 42 -10.47 25.22 -2.45
C THR A 42 -10.04 26.66 -2.16
N ARG A 43 -9.78 27.03 -0.89
CA ARG A 43 -9.44 28.41 -0.50
C ARG A 43 -7.96 28.72 -0.20
N SER A 44 -7.03 27.83 -0.57
CA SER A 44 -5.58 28.05 -0.39
C SER A 44 -4.82 28.58 -1.62
N PHE A 45 -5.51 29.19 -2.59
CA PHE A 45 -4.90 29.72 -3.83
C PHE A 45 -5.36 31.15 -4.19
N ARG A 46 -5.34 32.13 -3.25
CA ARG A 46 -5.58 33.57 -3.56
C ARG A 46 -5.24 34.59 -2.45
N SER A 47 -4.00 34.65 -1.95
CA SER A 47 -3.61 35.69 -0.96
C SER A 47 -2.13 36.12 -0.95
N SER A 48 -1.47 36.26 -2.11
CA SER A 48 -0.14 36.89 -2.16
C SER A 48 0.11 37.67 -3.47
N LEU A 49 -0.24 38.96 -3.48
CA LEU A 49 0.43 40.08 -4.18
C LEU A 49 -0.49 41.32 -4.17
N GLY A 50 -0.07 42.37 -3.46
CA GLY A 50 -0.94 43.52 -3.17
C GLY A 50 -0.19 44.80 -2.76
N SER A 51 0.91 45.13 -3.44
CA SER A 51 1.61 46.41 -3.25
C SER A 51 1.73 47.17 -4.58
N LYS A 52 1.64 48.51 -4.52
CA LYS A 52 1.53 49.40 -5.67
C LYS A 52 2.88 50.03 -6.03
N ILE A 53 3.35 49.83 -7.25
CA ILE A 53 4.12 50.86 -8.00
C ILE A 53 3.51 51.00 -9.39
N ARG A 54 3.52 52.23 -9.92
CA ARG A 54 2.80 52.67 -11.13
C ARG A 54 3.79 53.29 -12.11
N GLY A 55 4.07 52.63 -13.23
CA GLY A 55 5.01 53.10 -14.24
C GLY A 55 4.62 52.68 -15.67
N LYS A 56 4.73 53.62 -16.59
CA LYS A 56 4.74 53.45 -18.06
C LYS A 56 6.18 53.05 -18.51
N THR A 57 6.48 52.51 -19.70
CA THR A 57 5.72 52.28 -20.95
C THR A 57 6.42 51.18 -21.79
N ASP A 58 5.72 50.68 -22.82
CA ASP A 58 6.20 50.17 -24.11
C ASP A 58 7.34 49.12 -24.23
N SER A 59 6.96 47.97 -24.80
CA SER A 59 7.79 47.02 -25.57
C SER A 59 8.27 47.67 -26.91
N PRO A 60 9.16 47.06 -27.76
CA PRO A 60 9.53 45.64 -27.80
C PRO A 60 10.97 45.27 -28.26
N ARG A 61 11.14 43.95 -28.50
CA ARG A 61 11.97 43.27 -29.53
C ARG A 61 13.43 42.85 -29.25
N ASN A 62 13.62 41.57 -29.57
CA ASN A 62 14.73 40.95 -30.31
C ASN A 62 16.08 40.62 -29.63
N SER A 63 16.31 39.29 -29.60
CA SER A 63 17.47 38.61 -30.19
C SER A 63 18.79 38.51 -29.40
N THR A 64 19.29 37.26 -29.35
CA THR A 64 20.71 36.85 -29.46
C THR A 64 21.72 37.31 -28.39
N SER A 65 22.79 36.59 -28.09
CA SER A 65 23.10 35.15 -28.20
C SER A 65 24.48 34.89 -27.59
N ALA A 66 24.70 33.67 -27.09
CA ALA A 66 25.99 32.97 -27.09
C ALA A 66 27.16 33.47 -26.17
N LEU A 67 27.82 32.46 -25.57
CA LEU A 67 29.26 32.35 -25.31
C LEU A 67 29.97 33.17 -24.21
N SER A 68 30.28 32.42 -23.12
CA SER A 68 31.65 31.96 -22.75
C SER A 68 32.56 32.77 -21.81
N ASN A 69 33.07 32.02 -20.82
CA ASN A 69 34.45 31.98 -20.28
C ASN A 69 35.00 33.18 -19.48
N GLY A 70 36.03 32.89 -18.66
CA GLY A 70 36.63 33.78 -17.66
C GLY A 70 36.01 33.53 -16.28
N GLU A 71 36.66 33.00 -15.24
CA GLU A 71 38.04 33.18 -14.74
C GLU A 71 38.38 34.64 -14.38
N THR A 72 38.92 34.98 -13.20
CA THR A 72 39.29 34.19 -12.00
C THR A 72 39.50 35.16 -10.79
N ILE A 73 39.89 34.61 -9.62
CA ILE A 73 41.00 35.11 -8.77
C ILE A 73 40.70 36.08 -7.59
N VAL A 74 41.07 35.61 -6.38
CA VAL A 74 41.34 36.26 -5.05
C VAL A 74 40.33 37.26 -4.44
N ASP A 75 39.89 37.18 -3.17
CA ASP A 75 40.52 36.87 -1.85
C ASP A 75 40.96 38.16 -1.06
N ARG A 76 40.96 38.04 0.28
CA ARG A 76 41.41 38.98 1.33
C ARG A 76 40.48 40.13 1.76
N SER A 77 40.51 40.59 3.03
CA SER A 77 40.89 39.96 4.32
C SER A 77 40.61 40.96 5.47
N ASP A 78 40.17 40.49 6.64
CA ASP A 78 40.20 41.21 7.94
C ASP A 78 39.32 42.51 7.99
N VAL A 79 39.02 43.17 9.12
CA VAL A 79 39.75 43.43 10.38
C VAL A 79 38.80 43.44 11.60
N ALA A 80 39.30 43.06 12.78
CA ALA A 80 38.54 43.01 14.04
C ALA A 80 38.84 44.19 15.01
N SER A 81 37.84 44.64 15.79
CA SER A 81 37.97 45.52 16.97
C SER A 81 36.66 45.62 17.80
N VAL A 82 36.65 46.20 19.02
CA VAL A 82 37.05 45.56 20.29
C VAL A 82 36.54 46.35 21.52
N LYS A 83 35.94 45.66 22.51
CA LYS A 83 35.68 46.06 23.93
C LYS A 83 34.89 47.35 24.26
N SER A 84 33.82 47.20 25.08
CA SER A 84 33.58 47.80 26.42
C SER A 84 32.06 47.79 26.78
N GLY A 85 31.57 47.93 28.02
CA GLY A 85 32.21 47.94 29.36
C GLY A 85 31.19 48.16 30.52
N LYS A 86 31.19 47.25 31.52
CA LYS A 86 30.43 47.18 32.80
C LYS A 86 29.78 48.46 33.42
N SER A 87 28.61 48.31 34.07
CA SER A 87 28.37 48.62 35.52
C SER A 87 26.92 48.32 36.00
N SER A 88 26.55 48.62 37.27
CA SER A 88 25.41 47.98 37.99
C SER A 88 24.86 48.72 39.23
N ARG A 89 23.55 48.53 39.54
CA ARG A 89 22.83 48.53 40.87
C ARG A 89 21.28 48.48 40.61
N SER A 90 20.42 47.74 41.33
CA SER A 90 19.99 47.75 42.76
C SER A 90 19.07 48.95 43.12
N ALA A 91 17.94 48.87 43.85
CA ALA A 91 17.40 47.80 44.72
C ALA A 91 15.87 47.91 45.05
N ARG A 92 15.35 46.88 45.78
CA ARG A 92 14.25 46.84 46.79
C ARG A 92 12.76 46.52 46.44
N ARG A 93 12.18 45.80 47.42
CA ARG A 93 10.80 45.30 47.71
C ARG A 93 10.09 46.27 48.71
N PRO A 94 8.78 46.14 49.10
CA PRO A 94 8.08 44.92 49.57
C PRO A 94 6.58 44.81 49.15
N ASP A 95 5.68 44.02 49.78
CA ASP A 95 5.57 42.55 50.05
C ASP A 95 4.09 42.26 50.53
N ALA A 96 3.83 41.26 51.40
CA ALA A 96 2.53 40.69 51.86
C ALA A 96 1.80 39.79 50.82
N GLU A 97 1.48 38.50 51.03
CA GLU A 97 0.93 37.68 52.15
C GLU A 97 -0.61 37.66 52.24
N ASP A 98 -1.20 36.50 51.90
CA ASP A 98 -2.06 35.70 52.82
C ASP A 98 -2.20 34.25 52.27
N SER A 99 -2.55 33.26 53.11
CA SER A 99 -2.89 31.86 52.78
C SER A 99 -3.37 31.06 54.00
N PRO A 100 -4.52 30.37 53.92
CA PRO A 100 -4.63 29.07 54.63
C PRO A 100 -5.42 27.96 53.90
N ILE A 101 -4.75 26.82 53.71
CA ILE A 101 -5.11 25.47 54.20
C ILE A 101 -6.61 25.04 54.16
N SER A 102 -6.92 23.98 53.42
CA SER A 102 -7.66 22.77 53.89
C SER A 102 -7.75 21.66 52.82
N ALA A 103 -8.01 20.41 53.23
CA ALA A 103 -8.04 19.22 52.36
C ALA A 103 -9.37 18.41 52.53
N PRO A 104 -9.45 17.08 52.30
CA PRO A 104 -10.01 16.57 51.04
C PRO A 104 -11.26 15.66 51.20
N THR A 105 -12.09 15.54 50.16
CA THR A 105 -13.20 14.56 50.10
C THR A 105 -13.50 14.05 48.69
N SER A 106 -13.63 12.72 48.58
CA SER A 106 -14.35 11.95 47.56
C SER A 106 -15.20 10.89 48.29
N PRO A 107 -16.16 10.18 47.67
CA PRO A 107 -16.66 10.28 46.29
C PRO A 107 -18.17 10.61 46.20
N GLY A 108 -18.65 10.87 44.99
CA GLY A 108 -20.07 10.86 44.64
C GLY A 108 -20.28 10.06 43.35
N ALA A 109 -21.31 9.21 43.32
CA ALA A 109 -21.64 8.40 42.15
C ALA A 109 -22.91 8.95 41.50
N GLU A 110 -22.84 9.25 40.20
CA GLU A 110 -23.99 9.60 39.36
C GLU A 110 -24.04 8.65 38.16
N SER A 111 -25.26 8.26 37.79
CA SER A 111 -25.50 7.34 36.67
C SER A 111 -25.61 8.12 35.35
N PRO A 112 -25.11 7.60 34.21
CA PRO A 112 -25.31 8.22 32.92
C PRO A 112 -26.78 8.09 32.47
N ASP A 113 -27.45 9.21 32.24
CA ASP A 113 -28.73 9.24 31.52
C ASP A 113 -28.49 9.23 30.00
N GLY A 114 -29.50 8.81 29.24
CA GLY A 114 -29.37 8.41 27.84
C GLY A 114 -29.09 9.54 26.86
N GLY A 115 -28.02 9.39 26.08
CA GLY A 115 -27.63 10.31 25.01
C GLY A 115 -27.00 9.60 23.81
N ALA A 116 -27.60 8.49 23.36
CA ALA A 116 -27.10 7.73 22.21
C ALA A 116 -27.21 8.55 20.92
N THR A 117 -26.09 9.12 20.49
CA THR A 117 -25.89 9.53 19.10
C THR A 117 -26.03 8.31 18.20
N LEU A 118 -26.57 8.52 17.00
CA LEU A 118 -26.37 7.57 15.92
C LEU A 118 -24.97 7.83 15.39
N ASP A 119 -24.03 6.98 15.75
CA ASP A 119 -22.65 7.13 15.30
C ASP A 119 -22.59 6.89 13.79
N ASP A 120 -22.35 7.96 13.02
CA ASP A 120 -21.83 7.84 11.66
C ASP A 120 -20.50 7.08 11.79
N PRO A 121 -20.30 5.94 11.10
CA PRO A 121 -19.13 5.11 11.31
C PRO A 121 -17.87 5.89 10.91
N GLU A 122 -16.95 6.02 11.86
CA GLU A 122 -15.69 6.73 11.65
C GLU A 122 -14.91 6.12 10.48
N PRO A 123 -14.22 6.94 9.67
CA PRO A 123 -13.41 6.41 8.58
C PRO A 123 -12.31 5.50 9.16
N PRO A 124 -12.09 4.30 8.58
CA PRO A 124 -11.10 3.37 9.12
C PRO A 124 -9.71 4.02 9.11
N PRO A 125 -8.85 3.75 10.10
CA PRO A 125 -7.70 4.60 10.36
C PRO A 125 -6.62 4.56 9.25
N SER A 126 -5.76 5.56 9.26
CA SER A 126 -4.68 5.73 8.28
C SER A 126 -3.34 5.19 8.78
N PRO A 127 -2.37 4.91 7.88
CA PRO A 127 -0.97 4.71 8.23
C PRO A 127 -0.44 5.82 9.14
N ILE A 128 0.15 5.44 10.27
CA ILE A 128 0.87 6.38 11.15
C ILE A 128 2.28 6.63 10.61
N GLN A 129 2.89 7.68 11.12
CA GLN A 129 4.32 7.98 10.94
C GLN A 129 5.10 7.34 12.08
N SER A 130 6.23 6.69 11.78
CA SER A 130 7.19 6.35 12.84
C SER A 130 7.77 7.63 13.48
N ALA A 131 8.27 7.48 14.70
CA ALA A 131 9.01 8.54 15.38
C ALA A 131 10.26 8.98 14.60
N SER A 132 10.81 8.12 13.71
CA SER A 132 11.95 8.44 12.85
C SER A 132 11.69 9.60 11.90
N MET A 133 10.45 9.85 11.46
CA MET A 133 10.03 10.92 10.52
C MET A 133 10.31 12.38 11.00
N LYS A 134 11.05 12.55 12.09
CA LYS A 134 11.48 13.81 12.71
C LYS A 134 13.00 13.84 12.99
N ALA A 135 13.73 12.78 12.66
CA ALA A 135 15.15 12.61 12.96
C ALA A 135 16.04 13.13 11.81
N GLY A 136 15.58 12.98 10.56
CA GLY A 136 16.41 13.17 9.38
C GLY A 136 17.03 11.85 8.94
N HIS A 137 16.98 11.58 7.63
CA HIS A 137 17.61 10.42 6.97
C HIS A 137 18.92 10.00 7.63
N HIS A 138 19.09 8.70 7.88
CA HIS A 138 20.36 8.17 8.39
C HIS A 138 21.52 8.45 7.41
N ASP A 139 22.76 8.29 7.87
CA ASP A 139 23.93 8.36 6.97
C ASP A 139 23.88 7.16 5.99
N VAL A 140 23.19 7.35 4.86
CA VAL A 140 23.05 6.34 3.80
C VAL A 140 24.43 5.95 3.28
N ASP A 141 25.40 6.86 3.21
CA ASP A 141 26.77 6.52 2.84
C ASP A 141 27.42 5.61 3.92
N ALA A 142 27.04 5.70 5.20
CA ALA A 142 27.44 4.73 6.23
C ALA A 142 26.76 3.37 6.07
N ALA A 143 25.46 3.36 5.76
CA ALA A 143 24.71 2.13 5.51
C ALA A 143 25.21 1.38 4.25
N GLN A 144 25.70 2.12 3.24
CA GLN A 144 26.43 1.53 2.11
C GLN A 144 27.82 1.04 2.51
N ARG A 145 28.54 1.76 3.41
CA ARG A 145 29.86 1.31 3.93
C ARG A 145 29.78 0.08 4.85
N SER A 146 28.64 -0.18 5.50
CA SER A 146 28.42 -1.39 6.32
C SER A 146 27.91 -2.59 5.52
N GLY A 147 27.44 -2.39 4.28
CA GLY A 147 26.77 -3.44 3.49
C GLY A 147 25.31 -3.66 3.89
N GLU A 148 24.67 -2.69 4.55
CA GLU A 148 23.25 -2.73 4.89
C GLU A 148 22.38 -2.22 3.72
N VAL A 149 22.86 -1.20 3.00
CA VAL A 149 22.22 -0.67 1.78
C VAL A 149 23.06 -1.05 0.55
N ASP A 150 22.52 -1.94 -0.29
CA ASP A 150 23.17 -2.39 -1.53
C ASP A 150 23.06 -1.34 -2.64
N HIS A 151 21.91 -0.67 -2.77
CA HIS A 151 21.63 0.24 -3.88
C HIS A 151 20.81 1.46 -3.47
N VAL A 152 21.00 2.56 -4.19
CA VAL A 152 20.23 3.80 -4.06
C VAL A 152 19.95 4.33 -5.46
N SER A 153 18.69 4.68 -5.75
CA SER A 153 18.15 4.90 -7.11
C SER A 153 18.80 5.99 -7.97
N ASP A 154 19.69 6.81 -7.38
CA ASP A 154 20.48 7.82 -8.12
C ASP A 154 21.61 7.16 -8.94
N GLN A 155 22.12 6.02 -8.48
CA GLN A 155 23.09 5.21 -9.20
C GLN A 155 22.37 4.36 -10.25
N PRO A 156 22.97 4.08 -11.43
CA PRO A 156 22.39 3.13 -12.36
C PRO A 156 22.26 1.74 -11.68
N PRO A 157 21.17 1.00 -11.88
CA PRO A 157 21.05 -0.35 -11.34
C PRO A 157 22.12 -1.26 -11.94
N SER A 158 22.70 -2.11 -11.10
CA SER A 158 23.59 -3.21 -11.49
C SER A 158 22.87 -4.26 -12.33
N GLY A 159 21.53 -4.35 -12.21
CA GLY A 159 20.66 -5.16 -13.04
C GLY A 159 20.47 -4.63 -14.48
N GLY A 160 20.71 -5.49 -15.46
CA GLY A 160 20.40 -5.22 -16.86
C GLY A 160 18.90 -5.28 -17.15
N THR A 161 18.23 -4.14 -17.25
CA THR A 161 16.79 -4.03 -17.54
C THR A 161 16.40 -4.58 -18.93
N ASN A 162 16.20 -5.89 -19.07
CA ASN A 162 15.70 -6.51 -20.29
C ASN A 162 14.20 -6.13 -20.51
N PRO A 163 13.80 -5.53 -21.65
CA PRO A 163 12.40 -5.16 -21.87
C PRO A 163 11.46 -6.36 -22.06
N HIS A 164 12.02 -7.55 -22.33
CA HIS A 164 11.32 -8.81 -22.58
C HIS A 164 11.36 -9.81 -21.40
N THR A 165 11.67 -9.37 -20.16
CA THR A 165 11.63 -10.28 -18.98
C THR A 165 10.32 -11.05 -18.85
N HIS A 166 9.18 -10.38 -19.06
CA HIS A 166 7.85 -11.00 -19.05
C HIS A 166 7.65 -12.14 -20.07
N LEU A 167 8.52 -12.28 -21.08
CA LEU A 167 8.50 -13.40 -22.04
C LEU A 167 9.48 -14.52 -21.66
N GLN A 168 10.21 -14.38 -20.55
CA GLN A 168 11.08 -15.42 -20.01
C GLN A 168 10.26 -16.42 -19.19
N ALA A 169 10.65 -17.69 -19.26
CA ALA A 169 10.19 -18.69 -18.32
C ALA A 169 10.64 -18.33 -16.88
N ALA A 170 9.89 -18.81 -15.89
CA ALA A 170 10.26 -18.68 -14.50
C ALA A 170 11.57 -19.43 -14.19
N GLY A 171 12.22 -19.06 -13.08
CA GLY A 171 13.25 -19.90 -12.47
C GLY A 171 12.67 -21.14 -11.80
N ALA A 172 13.42 -21.75 -10.88
CA ALA A 172 12.84 -22.73 -9.96
C ALA A 172 11.73 -22.07 -9.11
N SER A 173 10.69 -22.82 -8.77
CA SER A 173 9.70 -22.37 -7.78
C SER A 173 10.40 -22.13 -6.44
N ILE A 174 10.04 -21.04 -5.77
CA ILE A 174 10.40 -20.83 -4.36
C ILE A 174 9.26 -21.18 -3.40
N LEU A 175 8.09 -21.62 -3.89
CA LEU A 175 6.96 -21.97 -3.04
C LEU A 175 7.16 -23.36 -2.39
N VAL A 176 7.31 -23.38 -1.07
CA VAL A 176 7.46 -24.61 -0.28
C VAL A 176 6.12 -25.33 -0.17
N LYS A 177 5.97 -26.43 -0.92
CA LYS A 177 4.73 -27.22 -0.98
C LYS A 177 4.73 -28.35 0.06
N ARG A 178 4.14 -28.10 1.23
CA ARG A 178 3.97 -29.12 2.28
C ARG A 178 2.90 -30.16 1.90
N ALA A 179 3.17 -31.42 2.19
CA ALA A 179 2.13 -32.45 2.21
C ALA A 179 1.09 -32.13 3.30
N ASN A 180 -0.19 -32.41 3.05
CA ASN A 180 -1.32 -32.10 3.94
C ASN A 180 -1.42 -30.62 4.34
N THR A 181 -1.05 -29.69 3.45
CA THR A 181 -1.22 -28.25 3.67
C THR A 181 -2.69 -27.92 4.02
N ILE A 182 -2.90 -27.30 5.17
CA ILE A 182 -4.20 -26.78 5.61
C ILE A 182 -4.52 -25.53 4.76
N ASN A 183 -5.66 -25.55 4.07
CA ASN A 183 -6.15 -24.44 3.26
C ASN A 183 -7.69 -24.46 3.21
N PRO A 184 -8.37 -23.91 4.24
CA PRO A 184 -9.83 -23.91 4.33
C PRO A 184 -10.43 -22.90 3.35
N ILE A 185 -11.20 -23.41 2.39
CA ILE A 185 -11.96 -22.58 1.45
C ILE A 185 -13.40 -22.47 1.93
N THR A 186 -13.88 -21.24 2.14
CA THR A 186 -15.29 -20.95 2.44
C THR A 186 -16.13 -21.36 1.24
N GLN A 187 -16.94 -22.41 1.39
CA GLN A 187 -17.92 -22.79 0.37
C GLN A 187 -19.13 -21.84 0.44
N ASP A 188 -19.04 -20.73 -0.30
CA ASP A 188 -20.22 -19.98 -0.69
C ASP A 188 -21.21 -20.95 -1.36
N PRO A 189 -22.51 -20.95 -1.01
CA PRO A 189 -23.52 -21.67 -1.77
C PRO A 189 -23.67 -20.98 -3.13
N VAL A 190 -22.88 -21.42 -4.11
CA VAL A 190 -23.05 -21.05 -5.51
C VAL A 190 -24.51 -21.30 -5.86
N GLU A 191 -25.24 -20.25 -6.23
CA GLU A 191 -26.56 -20.39 -6.84
C GLU A 191 -26.38 -21.13 -8.16
N THR A 192 -26.48 -22.47 -8.11
CA THR A 192 -26.58 -23.31 -9.30
C THR A 192 -27.92 -23.00 -9.94
N SER A 193 -27.93 -21.98 -10.80
CA SER A 193 -29.05 -21.64 -11.65
C SER A 193 -29.44 -22.89 -12.43
N THR A 194 -30.54 -23.52 -12.03
CA THR A 194 -31.10 -24.67 -12.73
C THR A 194 -31.34 -24.27 -14.18
N PRO A 195 -30.97 -25.10 -15.17
CA PRO A 195 -31.20 -24.76 -16.57
C PRO A 195 -32.69 -24.85 -16.88
N ASP A 196 -33.38 -23.72 -16.73
CA ASP A 196 -34.75 -23.56 -17.22
C ASP A 196 -34.76 -23.84 -18.73
N GLN A 197 -35.47 -24.90 -19.11
CA GLN A 197 -35.65 -25.28 -20.50
C GLN A 197 -36.72 -24.41 -21.16
N ASP A 198 -36.40 -23.14 -21.44
CA ASP A 198 -37.12 -22.38 -22.46
C ASP A 198 -36.21 -21.34 -23.17
N GLY A 199 -36.39 -21.21 -24.48
CA GLY A 199 -35.33 -20.73 -25.36
C GLY A 199 -35.30 -19.22 -25.63
N ALA A 200 -34.21 -18.55 -25.26
CA ALA A 200 -33.80 -17.27 -25.84
C ALA A 200 -32.26 -17.14 -25.91
N PRO A 201 -31.65 -16.71 -27.04
CA PRO A 201 -30.20 -16.58 -27.18
C PRO A 201 -29.66 -15.31 -26.50
N GLY A 202 -29.66 -15.29 -25.17
CA GLY A 202 -28.96 -14.29 -24.35
C GLY A 202 -27.47 -14.63 -24.23
N SER A 203 -26.60 -13.62 -24.35
CA SER A 203 -25.14 -13.81 -24.39
C SER A 203 -24.53 -14.16 -23.02
N SER A 204 -24.63 -15.43 -22.62
CA SER A 204 -23.76 -16.00 -21.59
C SER A 204 -22.37 -16.23 -22.20
N VAL A 205 -21.47 -15.25 -22.03
CA VAL A 205 -20.07 -15.39 -22.44
C VAL A 205 -19.41 -16.42 -21.53
N ALA A 206 -19.23 -17.64 -22.04
CA ALA A 206 -18.32 -18.59 -21.43
C ALA A 206 -16.93 -17.94 -21.38
N MET A 207 -16.39 -17.76 -20.18
CA MET A 207 -14.99 -17.32 -20.02
C MET A 207 -14.10 -18.49 -20.44
N GLY A 208 -13.65 -18.45 -21.70
CA GLY A 208 -12.59 -19.35 -22.15
C GLY A 208 -11.30 -19.07 -21.39
N ASP A 209 -10.50 -20.12 -21.19
CA ASP A 209 -9.29 -20.07 -20.39
C ASP A 209 -8.36 -18.92 -20.83
N LEU A 210 -7.96 -18.07 -19.88
CA LEU A 210 -7.01 -16.99 -20.14
C LEU A 210 -5.69 -17.59 -20.63
N LYS A 211 -5.26 -17.22 -21.84
CA LYS A 211 -4.03 -17.77 -22.42
C LYS A 211 -2.83 -16.98 -21.93
N ASP A 212 -1.70 -17.66 -21.88
CA ASP A 212 -0.41 -17.05 -21.54
C ASP A 212 -0.10 -15.81 -22.42
N SER A 213 -0.44 -15.90 -23.72
CA SER A 213 -0.34 -14.80 -24.68
C SER A 213 -1.24 -13.60 -24.39
N ASP A 214 -2.39 -13.81 -23.74
CA ASP A 214 -3.28 -12.71 -23.32
C ASP A 214 -2.65 -11.97 -22.14
N ILE A 215 -2.07 -12.70 -21.17
CA ILE A 215 -1.36 -12.14 -20.03
C ILE A 215 -0.14 -11.32 -20.48
N ASP A 216 0.62 -11.80 -21.48
CA ASP A 216 1.75 -11.05 -22.04
C ASP A 216 1.33 -9.72 -22.69
N ASP A 217 0.23 -9.70 -23.45
CA ASP A 217 -0.33 -8.45 -23.97
C ASP A 217 -0.80 -7.52 -22.84
N TYR A 218 -1.41 -8.07 -21.77
CA TYR A 218 -1.88 -7.27 -20.64
C TYR A 218 -0.71 -6.64 -19.88
N ILE A 219 0.34 -7.41 -19.54
CA ILE A 219 1.58 -6.91 -18.92
C ILE A 219 2.22 -5.84 -19.81
N LYS A 220 2.36 -6.12 -21.11
CA LYS A 220 2.93 -5.17 -22.07
C LYS A 220 2.12 -3.87 -22.14
N ARG A 221 0.78 -3.94 -22.23
CA ARG A 221 -0.11 -2.76 -22.24
C ARG A 221 0.00 -1.92 -20.98
N LEU A 222 0.06 -2.57 -19.80
CA LEU A 222 0.23 -1.90 -18.51
C LEU A 222 1.58 -1.17 -18.45
N LEU A 223 2.68 -1.86 -18.73
CA LEU A 223 4.02 -1.25 -18.77
C LEU A 223 4.10 -0.08 -19.76
N ASP A 224 3.60 -0.25 -20.99
CA ASP A 224 3.59 0.80 -22.01
C ASP A 224 2.77 2.03 -21.57
N ALA A 225 1.69 1.84 -20.79
CA ALA A 225 0.92 2.93 -20.20
C ALA A 225 1.67 3.64 -19.05
N GLY A 226 2.34 2.90 -18.16
CA GLY A 226 3.17 3.47 -17.09
C GLY A 226 4.32 4.31 -17.63
N TYR A 227 5.08 3.76 -18.58
CA TYR A 227 6.13 4.47 -19.31
C TYR A 227 5.64 5.67 -20.13
N ALA A 228 4.34 5.75 -20.45
CA ALA A 228 3.77 6.94 -21.09
C ALA A 228 3.73 8.15 -20.13
N GLY A 229 3.71 7.93 -18.80
CA GLY A 229 3.69 8.98 -17.78
C GLY A 229 2.43 9.86 -17.82
N LYS A 230 1.31 9.32 -18.30
CA LYS A 230 0.05 10.05 -18.55
C LYS A 230 -1.14 9.33 -17.93
N SER A 231 -1.83 10.01 -17.02
CA SER A 231 -3.13 9.54 -16.52
C SER A 231 -4.20 9.62 -17.61
N THR A 232 -4.75 8.47 -18.01
CA THR A 232 -5.85 8.37 -19.00
C THR A 232 -7.22 8.35 -18.31
N LYS A 233 -8.28 8.74 -19.04
CA LYS A 233 -9.65 8.74 -18.49
C LYS A 233 -10.13 7.32 -18.12
N GLY A 234 -9.90 6.34 -18.99
CA GLY A 234 -10.08 4.92 -18.69
C GLY A 234 -8.75 4.24 -18.29
N VAL A 235 -8.83 2.95 -17.96
CA VAL A 235 -7.68 2.04 -17.82
C VAL A 235 -7.27 1.53 -19.21
N VAL A 236 -6.03 1.03 -19.36
CA VAL A 236 -5.54 0.43 -20.62
C VAL A 236 -6.13 -0.98 -20.91
N LEU A 237 -6.76 -1.59 -19.90
CA LEU A 237 -7.48 -2.86 -19.99
C LEU A 237 -9.00 -2.62 -19.95
N ARG A 238 -9.75 -3.45 -20.67
CA ARG A 238 -11.22 -3.45 -20.74
C ARG A 238 -11.79 -4.11 -19.48
N ASN A 239 -12.99 -3.69 -19.05
CA ASN A 239 -13.68 -4.26 -17.87
C ASN A 239 -13.81 -5.80 -17.93
N ALA A 240 -13.94 -6.40 -19.12
CA ALA A 240 -13.96 -7.85 -19.28
C ALA A 240 -12.59 -8.49 -18.98
N GLU A 241 -11.51 -7.90 -19.50
CA GLU A 241 -10.13 -8.36 -19.25
C GLU A 241 -9.79 -8.27 -17.75
N ILE A 242 -10.17 -7.15 -17.11
CA ILE A 242 -10.06 -6.96 -15.65
C ILE A 242 -10.82 -8.06 -14.89
N THR A 243 -12.06 -8.39 -15.30
CA THR A 243 -12.87 -9.44 -14.66
C THR A 243 -12.20 -10.81 -14.78
N SER A 244 -11.66 -11.16 -15.96
CA SER A 244 -10.97 -12.43 -16.17
C SER A 244 -9.65 -12.52 -15.38
N ILE A 245 -8.87 -11.43 -15.31
CA ILE A 245 -7.66 -11.35 -14.45
C ILE A 245 -8.03 -11.63 -12.99
N CYS A 246 -9.08 -10.97 -12.48
CA CYS A 246 -9.54 -11.16 -11.10
C CYS A 246 -9.97 -12.62 -10.82
N SER A 247 -10.71 -13.26 -11.75
CA SER A 247 -11.07 -14.68 -11.63
C SER A 247 -9.83 -15.57 -11.54
N ARG A 248 -8.90 -15.45 -12.50
CA ARG A 248 -7.72 -16.33 -12.55
C ARG A 248 -6.77 -16.10 -11.38
N VAL A 249 -6.64 -14.87 -10.87
CA VAL A 249 -5.92 -14.60 -9.62
C VAL A 249 -6.66 -15.21 -8.43
N ARG A 250 -7.97 -15.06 -8.31
CA ARG A 250 -8.76 -15.63 -7.20
C ARG A 250 -8.59 -17.15 -7.11
N GLU A 251 -8.55 -17.85 -8.24
CA GLU A 251 -8.23 -19.28 -8.31
C GLU A 251 -6.84 -19.57 -7.73
N ILE A 252 -5.78 -18.93 -8.24
CA ILE A 252 -4.38 -19.12 -7.79
C ILE A 252 -4.19 -18.78 -6.31
N LEU A 253 -4.85 -17.72 -5.81
CA LEU A 253 -4.77 -17.32 -4.40
C LEU A 253 -5.49 -18.31 -3.47
N LEU A 254 -6.57 -18.95 -3.94
CA LEU A 254 -7.27 -20.01 -3.19
C LEU A 254 -6.58 -21.38 -3.32
N GLU A 255 -5.84 -21.65 -4.39
CA GLU A 255 -4.98 -22.84 -4.53
C GLU A 255 -3.81 -22.81 -3.52
N GLN A 256 -3.23 -21.63 -3.27
CA GLN A 256 -2.14 -21.41 -2.29
C GLN A 256 -2.69 -21.19 -0.87
N PRO A 257 -1.98 -21.59 0.20
CA PRO A 257 -2.48 -21.49 1.59
C PRO A 257 -2.59 -20.05 2.13
N PRO A 258 -3.32 -19.82 3.25
CA PRO A 258 -3.41 -18.50 3.89
C PRO A 258 -2.10 -18.03 4.53
N LEU A 259 -1.24 -18.99 4.92
CA LEU A 259 0.16 -18.77 5.33
C LEU A 259 1.04 -19.43 4.27
N ILE A 260 1.69 -18.63 3.42
CA ILE A 260 2.60 -19.13 2.38
C ILE A 260 4.02 -19.32 2.93
N GLU A 261 4.78 -20.23 2.35
CA GLU A 261 6.14 -20.54 2.79
C GLU A 261 7.07 -20.52 1.58
N LEU A 262 8.17 -19.78 1.70
CA LEU A 262 9.00 -19.36 0.57
C LEU A 262 10.49 -19.64 0.82
N GLU A 263 11.19 -20.15 -0.18
CA GLU A 263 12.65 -20.24 -0.18
C GLU A 263 13.30 -18.89 -0.57
N ALA A 264 14.56 -18.71 -0.15
CA ALA A 264 15.42 -17.64 -0.64
C ALA A 264 16.04 -18.01 -2.02
N PRO A 265 16.41 -17.02 -2.88
CA PRO A 265 16.38 -15.58 -2.63
C PRO A 265 15.04 -14.94 -3.00
N VAL A 266 14.65 -13.90 -2.25
CA VAL A 266 13.40 -13.16 -2.48
C VAL A 266 13.58 -11.67 -2.15
N LYS A 267 12.87 -10.79 -2.88
CA LYS A 267 12.79 -9.37 -2.59
C LYS A 267 11.44 -9.04 -1.94
N ILE A 268 11.47 -8.43 -0.77
CA ILE A 268 10.31 -8.12 0.05
C ILE A 268 9.98 -6.64 -0.07
N VAL A 269 8.72 -6.35 -0.40
CA VAL A 269 8.21 -5.02 -0.77
C VAL A 269 7.04 -4.65 0.14
N GLY A 270 7.06 -3.46 0.70
CA GLY A 270 5.98 -2.90 1.51
C GLY A 270 4.91 -2.18 0.69
N ASP A 271 4.23 -1.24 1.34
CA ASP A 271 3.12 -0.45 0.80
C ASP A 271 3.46 0.23 -0.54
N ILE A 272 2.52 0.23 -1.50
CA ILE A 272 2.68 0.85 -2.83
C ILE A 272 1.61 1.91 -3.10
N HIS A 273 0.41 1.79 -2.51
CA HIS A 273 -0.67 2.78 -2.52
C HIS A 273 -0.88 3.49 -3.88
N GLY A 274 -1.07 2.72 -4.96
CA GLY A 274 -1.33 3.28 -6.29
C GLY A 274 -0.24 4.20 -6.87
N GLN A 275 1.00 4.19 -6.35
CA GLN A 275 2.17 4.92 -6.90
C GLN A 275 2.79 4.14 -8.08
N TYR A 276 2.01 3.95 -9.14
CA TYR A 276 2.36 3.06 -10.26
C TYR A 276 3.68 3.39 -10.98
N SER A 277 4.05 4.67 -11.07
CA SER A 277 5.35 5.05 -11.65
C SER A 277 6.54 4.67 -10.76
N ASP A 278 6.35 4.63 -9.45
CA ASP A 278 7.39 4.24 -8.49
C ASP A 278 7.51 2.71 -8.40
N LEU A 279 6.40 1.96 -8.53
CA LEU A 279 6.44 0.51 -8.77
C LEU A 279 7.27 0.15 -10.02
N ILE A 280 7.18 0.94 -11.10
CA ILE A 280 8.02 0.75 -12.29
C ILE A 280 9.49 1.12 -12.03
N ARG A 281 9.77 2.20 -11.27
CA ARG A 281 11.15 2.52 -10.82
C ARG A 281 11.75 1.38 -10.02
N MET A 282 10.96 0.77 -9.15
CA MET A 282 11.35 -0.36 -8.30
C MET A 282 11.69 -1.59 -9.13
N PHE A 283 10.85 -2.01 -10.08
CA PHE A 283 11.19 -3.10 -10.99
C PHE A 283 12.37 -2.77 -11.95
N GLU A 284 12.62 -1.50 -12.27
CA GLU A 284 13.83 -1.09 -12.99
C GLU A 284 15.11 -1.17 -12.15
N MET A 285 14.99 -1.02 -10.83
CA MET A 285 16.09 -1.09 -9.87
C MET A 285 16.39 -2.55 -9.49
N CYS A 286 15.41 -3.20 -8.87
CA CYS A 286 15.44 -4.57 -8.35
C CYS A 286 15.48 -5.66 -9.44
N GLY A 287 15.08 -5.32 -10.67
CA GLY A 287 14.83 -6.27 -11.76
C GLY A 287 13.35 -6.68 -11.85
N PHE A 288 12.85 -6.83 -13.08
CA PHE A 288 11.48 -7.26 -13.33
C PHE A 288 11.31 -8.77 -13.13
N PRO A 289 10.12 -9.26 -12.75
CA PRO A 289 9.79 -10.68 -12.82
C PRO A 289 10.00 -11.23 -14.24
N PRO A 290 10.57 -12.45 -14.41
CA PRO A 290 10.96 -13.41 -13.38
C PRO A 290 12.45 -13.32 -13.00
N SER A 291 13.16 -12.24 -13.38
CA SER A 291 14.59 -12.05 -13.07
C SER A 291 14.88 -11.76 -11.59
N SER A 292 13.84 -11.62 -10.77
CA SER A 292 13.88 -11.68 -9.30
C SER A 292 12.54 -12.19 -8.78
N ASN A 293 12.59 -12.93 -7.68
CA ASN A 293 11.40 -13.37 -6.95
C ASN A 293 10.91 -12.24 -6.05
N PHE A 294 9.59 -12.09 -5.90
CA PHE A 294 9.00 -11.01 -5.09
C PHE A 294 7.95 -11.50 -4.11
N LEU A 295 7.98 -10.93 -2.91
CA LEU A 295 6.92 -10.99 -1.90
C LEU A 295 6.49 -9.55 -1.59
N PHE A 296 5.23 -9.20 -1.86
CA PHE A 296 4.67 -7.93 -1.40
C PHE A 296 3.85 -8.15 -0.13
N LEU A 297 3.95 -7.21 0.81
CA LEU A 297 3.35 -7.30 2.14
C LEU A 297 1.90 -6.80 2.19
N GLY A 298 1.52 -5.82 1.36
CA GLY A 298 0.15 -5.32 1.29
C GLY A 298 0.02 -3.93 0.66
N ASP A 299 -1.16 -3.33 0.83
CA ASP A 299 -1.50 -1.93 0.57
C ASP A 299 -1.10 -1.46 -0.84
N TYR A 300 -1.71 -2.12 -1.83
CA TYR A 300 -1.51 -1.88 -3.26
C TYR A 300 -2.30 -0.69 -3.79
N VAL A 301 -3.44 -0.39 -3.15
CA VAL A 301 -4.46 0.54 -3.62
C VAL A 301 -4.66 1.72 -2.66
N ASP A 302 -5.60 2.61 -3.02
CA ASP A 302 -5.91 3.87 -2.33
C ASP A 302 -4.76 4.91 -2.32
N ARG A 303 -5.09 6.13 -1.89
CA ARG A 303 -4.21 7.31 -1.68
C ARG A 303 -3.54 7.86 -2.95
N GLY A 304 -2.86 7.01 -3.71
CA GLY A 304 -2.19 7.34 -4.97
C GLY A 304 -3.15 7.53 -6.15
N LYS A 305 -2.55 7.63 -7.34
CA LYS A 305 -3.22 8.19 -8.54
C LYS A 305 -3.61 7.12 -9.58
N HIS A 306 -3.08 5.91 -9.43
CA HIS A 306 -3.09 4.84 -10.44
C HIS A 306 -3.24 3.46 -9.81
N SER A 307 -4.12 3.33 -8.82
CA SER A 307 -4.35 2.09 -8.06
C SER A 307 -4.73 0.94 -8.99
N LEU A 308 -5.54 1.22 -10.02
CA LEU A 308 -5.96 0.22 -11.01
C LEU A 308 -4.78 -0.32 -11.82
N GLU A 309 -3.88 0.52 -12.33
CA GLU A 309 -2.69 0.03 -13.03
C GLU A 309 -1.72 -0.72 -12.10
N THR A 310 -1.56 -0.26 -10.85
CA THR A 310 -0.77 -0.95 -9.83
C THR A 310 -1.27 -2.37 -9.60
N ILE A 311 -2.53 -2.53 -9.15
CA ILE A 311 -3.03 -3.85 -8.79
C ILE A 311 -3.12 -4.78 -10.01
N LEU A 312 -3.47 -4.26 -11.20
CA LEU A 312 -3.54 -5.07 -12.42
C LEU A 312 -2.17 -5.58 -12.86
N LEU A 313 -1.08 -4.82 -12.69
CA LEU A 313 0.26 -5.30 -13.02
C LEU A 313 0.71 -6.39 -12.04
N LEU A 314 0.48 -6.20 -10.74
CA LEU A 314 0.77 -7.19 -9.69
C LEU A 314 -0.03 -8.49 -9.92
N MET A 315 -1.33 -8.37 -10.24
CA MET A 315 -2.20 -9.49 -10.56
C MET A 315 -1.75 -10.24 -11.82
N CYS A 316 -1.40 -9.54 -12.90
CA CYS A 316 -0.88 -10.20 -14.11
C CYS A 316 0.45 -10.93 -13.84
N TYR A 317 1.36 -10.36 -13.04
CA TYR A 317 2.57 -11.09 -12.62
C TYR A 317 2.25 -12.29 -11.72
N LYS A 318 1.21 -12.23 -10.87
CA LYS A 318 0.76 -13.40 -10.10
C LYS A 318 0.19 -14.52 -10.97
N ILE A 319 -0.48 -14.20 -12.09
CA ILE A 319 -0.92 -15.20 -13.08
C ILE A 319 0.27 -15.78 -13.85
N LYS A 320 1.21 -14.95 -14.31
CA LYS A 320 2.36 -15.36 -15.13
C LYS A 320 3.40 -16.15 -14.33
N TYR A 321 3.61 -15.78 -13.06
CA TYR A 321 4.68 -16.32 -12.19
C TYR A 321 4.15 -16.74 -10.80
N PRO A 322 3.15 -17.65 -10.72
CA PRO A 322 2.45 -17.96 -9.46
C PRO A 322 3.36 -18.56 -8.38
N GLU A 323 4.50 -19.11 -8.78
CA GLU A 323 5.50 -19.82 -7.97
C GLU A 323 6.74 -18.96 -7.60
N ASN A 324 6.79 -17.71 -8.08
CA ASN A 324 7.93 -16.79 -7.93
C ASN A 324 7.51 -15.35 -7.56
N PHE A 325 6.21 -15.07 -7.63
CA PHE A 325 5.61 -13.76 -7.35
C PHE A 325 4.47 -13.93 -6.35
N PHE A 326 4.51 -13.19 -5.23
CA PHE A 326 3.62 -13.39 -4.09
C PHE A 326 3.08 -12.05 -3.58
N LEU A 327 1.81 -12.07 -3.19
CA LEU A 327 1.06 -10.93 -2.70
C LEU A 327 0.37 -11.37 -1.41
N LEU A 328 0.69 -10.71 -0.30
CA LEU A 328 -0.09 -10.81 0.93
C LEU A 328 -1.25 -9.81 0.91
N ARG A 329 -2.08 -9.85 1.95
CA ARG A 329 -3.17 -8.89 2.18
C ARG A 329 -2.66 -7.75 3.06
N GLY A 330 -2.84 -6.51 2.62
CA GLY A 330 -2.77 -5.33 3.50
C GLY A 330 -4.13 -4.97 4.08
N ASN A 331 -4.17 -4.02 5.01
CA ASN A 331 -5.44 -3.54 5.58
C ASN A 331 -6.26 -2.74 4.55
N HIS A 332 -5.62 -2.12 3.56
CA HIS A 332 -6.31 -1.48 2.44
C HIS A 332 -6.96 -2.49 1.47
N GLU A 333 -6.59 -3.77 1.46
CA GLU A 333 -7.26 -4.80 0.66
C GLU A 333 -8.55 -5.34 1.33
N CYS A 334 -9.50 -4.44 1.66
CA CYS A 334 -10.82 -4.78 2.19
C CYS A 334 -11.94 -3.87 1.67
N ALA A 335 -13.20 -4.24 1.91
CA ALA A 335 -14.35 -3.44 1.45
C ALA A 335 -14.39 -2.05 2.11
N ASN A 336 -14.20 -1.99 3.43
CA ASN A 336 -14.40 -0.78 4.23
C ASN A 336 -13.37 0.32 3.92
N VAL A 337 -12.09 -0.03 3.80
CA VAL A 337 -11.01 0.94 3.58
C VAL A 337 -11.02 1.49 2.14
N THR A 338 -11.12 0.61 1.14
CA THR A 338 -11.20 1.01 -0.28
C THR A 338 -12.41 1.88 -0.62
N ARG A 339 -13.47 1.79 0.20
CA ARG A 339 -14.69 2.59 0.07
C ARG A 339 -14.49 4.07 0.38
N VAL A 340 -13.44 4.39 1.15
CA VAL A 340 -13.10 5.72 1.67
C VAL A 340 -11.85 6.31 1.01
N TYR A 341 -10.74 5.58 0.92
CA TYR A 341 -9.43 6.17 0.57
C TYR A 341 -9.09 6.23 -0.94
N GLY A 342 -10.08 5.95 -1.79
CA GLY A 342 -10.09 6.40 -3.19
C GLY A 342 -10.26 5.30 -4.24
N PHE A 343 -9.96 4.04 -3.95
CA PHE A 343 -10.01 2.95 -4.93
C PHE A 343 -11.43 2.67 -5.43
N TYR A 344 -12.43 2.75 -4.55
CA TYR A 344 -13.85 2.71 -4.94
C TYR A 344 -14.20 3.80 -5.97
N ASP A 345 -13.81 5.05 -5.70
CA ASP A 345 -14.12 6.17 -6.59
C ASP A 345 -13.24 6.16 -7.85
N GLU A 346 -12.03 5.60 -7.80
CA GLU A 346 -11.22 5.33 -9.00
C GLU A 346 -11.91 4.29 -9.90
N CYS A 347 -12.32 3.14 -9.34
CA CYS A 347 -13.07 2.10 -10.03
C CYS A 347 -14.37 2.66 -10.63
N LYS A 348 -15.17 3.36 -9.83
CA LYS A 348 -16.44 3.99 -10.24
C LYS A 348 -16.27 5.05 -11.33
N ARG A 349 -15.15 5.78 -11.35
CA ARG A 349 -14.84 6.83 -12.33
C ARG A 349 -14.23 6.31 -13.63
N ARG A 350 -13.39 5.26 -13.57
CA ARG A 350 -12.60 4.76 -14.71
C ARG A 350 -13.16 3.47 -15.33
N CYS A 351 -13.91 2.70 -14.54
CA CYS A 351 -14.51 1.41 -14.90
C CYS A 351 -16.02 1.40 -14.55
N ASN A 352 -16.41 0.88 -13.40
CA ASN A 352 -17.73 0.96 -12.76
C ASN A 352 -17.69 0.33 -11.35
N VAL A 353 -18.81 0.36 -10.61
CA VAL A 353 -18.92 -0.20 -9.24
C VAL A 353 -18.88 -1.74 -9.21
N LYS A 354 -19.29 -2.46 -10.27
CA LYS A 354 -19.16 -3.93 -10.32
C LYS A 354 -17.68 -4.33 -10.33
N ILE A 355 -16.83 -3.59 -11.05
CA ILE A 355 -15.38 -3.85 -11.06
C ILE A 355 -14.75 -3.67 -9.67
N TRP A 356 -15.17 -2.67 -8.88
CA TRP A 356 -14.74 -2.56 -7.48
C TRP A 356 -15.13 -3.80 -6.66
N LYS A 357 -16.39 -4.28 -6.78
CA LYS A 357 -16.80 -5.51 -6.10
C LYS A 357 -15.93 -6.70 -6.50
N THR A 358 -15.68 -6.89 -7.80
CA THR A 358 -14.82 -7.96 -8.31
C THR A 358 -13.37 -7.89 -7.79
N PHE A 359 -12.83 -6.69 -7.51
CA PHE A 359 -11.57 -6.56 -6.78
C PHE A 359 -11.69 -6.97 -5.31
N VAL A 360 -12.74 -6.54 -4.59
CA VAL A 360 -13.00 -6.99 -3.20
C VAL A 360 -13.17 -8.51 -3.11
N ASP A 361 -13.92 -9.13 -4.03
CA ASP A 361 -14.10 -10.58 -4.15
C ASP A 361 -12.76 -11.35 -4.34
N THR A 362 -11.74 -10.65 -4.86
CA THR A 362 -10.38 -11.18 -5.08
C THR A 362 -9.45 -10.88 -3.89
N PHE A 363 -9.54 -9.68 -3.30
CA PHE A 363 -8.82 -9.28 -2.09
C PHE A 363 -9.16 -10.17 -0.89
N ASN A 364 -10.44 -10.55 -0.77
CA ASN A 364 -10.92 -11.50 0.23
C ASN A 364 -10.26 -12.89 0.15
N CYS A 365 -9.54 -13.20 -0.93
CA CYS A 365 -8.82 -14.46 -1.11
C CYS A 365 -7.29 -14.35 -0.93
N LEU A 366 -6.71 -13.17 -0.70
CA LEU A 366 -5.27 -13.01 -0.50
C LEU A 366 -4.76 -13.83 0.72
N PRO A 367 -3.56 -14.43 0.65
CA PRO A 367 -2.84 -14.92 1.84
C PRO A 367 -2.57 -13.80 2.84
N ILE A 368 -2.46 -14.15 4.12
CA ILE A 368 -2.39 -13.20 5.24
C ILE A 368 -0.96 -12.96 5.71
N ALA A 369 -0.12 -14.01 5.68
CA ALA A 369 1.27 -13.95 6.10
C ALA A 369 2.15 -14.88 5.24
N ALA A 370 3.47 -14.69 5.32
CA ALA A 370 4.46 -15.58 4.74
C ALA A 370 5.55 -15.96 5.76
N ILE A 371 6.23 -17.09 5.53
CA ILE A 371 7.50 -17.42 6.18
C ILE A 371 8.56 -17.57 5.09
N VAL A 372 9.64 -16.79 5.17
CA VAL A 372 10.79 -16.87 4.24
C VAL A 372 11.91 -17.69 4.88
N ALA A 373 12.40 -18.69 4.16
CA ALA A 373 13.46 -19.64 4.50
C ALA A 373 13.32 -20.29 5.90
N GLY A 374 12.08 -20.44 6.37
CA GLY A 374 11.77 -20.92 7.73
C GLY A 374 12.12 -19.95 8.87
N LYS A 375 12.70 -18.77 8.58
CA LYS A 375 13.33 -17.89 9.60
C LYS A 375 12.81 -16.46 9.67
N ILE A 376 12.23 -15.91 8.61
CA ILE A 376 11.65 -14.55 8.62
C ILE A 376 10.13 -14.66 8.54
N PHE A 377 9.41 -14.15 9.55
CA PHE A 377 7.96 -14.06 9.54
C PHE A 377 7.53 -12.73 8.90
N CYS A 378 6.73 -12.79 7.84
CA CYS A 378 6.35 -11.64 7.02
C CYS A 378 4.83 -11.42 7.07
N VAL A 379 4.39 -10.21 7.37
CA VAL A 379 2.96 -9.86 7.55
C VAL A 379 2.76 -8.36 7.25
N HIS A 380 1.54 -7.88 7.02
CA HIS A 380 1.32 -6.44 6.81
C HIS A 380 1.40 -5.62 8.11
N GLY A 381 0.48 -5.86 9.04
CA GLY A 381 0.42 -5.18 10.33
C GLY A 381 1.49 -5.71 11.28
N GLY A 382 1.22 -6.82 11.94
CA GLY A 382 2.13 -7.29 12.99
C GLY A 382 1.66 -8.56 13.69
N LEU A 383 1.86 -8.60 15.00
CA LEU A 383 1.56 -9.75 15.84
C LEU A 383 0.16 -9.62 16.46
N SER A 384 -0.44 -10.75 16.88
CA SER A 384 -1.74 -10.76 17.58
C SER A 384 -1.61 -11.40 18.96
N PRO A 385 -2.33 -10.90 19.99
CA PRO A 385 -2.46 -11.61 21.26
C PRO A 385 -3.20 -12.96 21.12
N ALA A 386 -3.90 -13.17 20.00
CA ALA A 386 -4.53 -14.46 19.67
C ALA A 386 -3.62 -15.42 18.87
N LEU A 387 -2.41 -15.00 18.46
CA LEU A 387 -1.48 -15.84 17.69
C LEU A 387 -0.66 -16.74 18.63
N SER A 388 -1.06 -18.00 18.74
CA SER A 388 -0.40 -19.02 19.57
C SER A 388 0.44 -19.97 18.74
N HIS A 389 -0.06 -20.37 17.57
CA HIS A 389 0.55 -21.29 16.62
C HIS A 389 0.41 -20.79 15.18
N MET A 390 1.35 -21.14 14.31
CA MET A 390 1.25 -20.83 12.87
C MET A 390 0.02 -21.48 12.20
N ASP A 391 -0.53 -22.55 12.78
CA ASP A 391 -1.76 -23.16 12.32
C ASP A 391 -3.00 -22.28 12.56
N ASP A 392 -2.95 -21.32 13.49
CA ASP A 392 -4.03 -20.34 13.69
C ASP A 392 -4.22 -19.49 12.42
N ILE A 393 -3.11 -19.15 11.74
CA ILE A 393 -3.12 -18.46 10.44
C ILE A 393 -3.50 -19.43 9.31
N ARG A 394 -2.98 -20.67 9.28
CA ARG A 394 -3.33 -21.66 8.25
C ARG A 394 -4.82 -22.00 8.26
N ASN A 395 -5.50 -21.89 9.40
CA ASN A 395 -6.95 -22.14 9.54
C ASN A 395 -7.85 -20.93 9.19
N ILE A 396 -7.30 -19.77 8.79
CA ILE A 396 -8.11 -18.63 8.33
C ILE A 396 -8.80 -18.99 7.00
N ALA A 397 -10.12 -19.16 7.06
CA ALA A 397 -10.96 -19.49 5.90
C ALA A 397 -10.99 -18.35 4.88
N ARG A 398 -10.94 -18.69 3.59
CA ARG A 398 -11.01 -17.71 2.48
C ARG A 398 -12.01 -18.18 1.39
N PRO A 399 -12.80 -17.29 0.76
CA PRO A 399 -12.87 -15.85 0.98
C PRO A 399 -13.35 -15.48 2.39
N THR A 400 -12.81 -14.36 2.90
CA THR A 400 -13.27 -13.65 4.11
C THR A 400 -13.02 -12.16 3.94
N ASP A 401 -13.86 -11.31 4.53
CA ASP A 401 -13.50 -9.90 4.73
C ASP A 401 -12.57 -9.75 5.95
N VAL A 402 -12.06 -8.53 6.19
CA VAL A 402 -11.30 -8.21 7.40
C VAL A 402 -12.29 -7.89 8.53
N PRO A 403 -12.28 -8.63 9.66
CA PRO A 403 -13.14 -8.33 10.81
C PRO A 403 -12.64 -7.09 11.57
N ASP A 404 -13.50 -6.50 12.40
CA ASP A 404 -13.17 -5.34 13.22
C ASP A 404 -12.27 -5.68 14.43
N TYR A 405 -12.08 -6.98 14.75
CA TYR A 405 -11.27 -7.47 15.87
C TYR A 405 -10.75 -8.90 15.67
N GLY A 406 -9.77 -9.29 16.48
CA GLY A 406 -9.20 -10.65 16.53
C GLY A 406 -8.12 -10.91 15.49
N LEU A 407 -7.65 -12.16 15.39
CA LEU A 407 -6.40 -12.53 14.69
C LEU A 407 -6.22 -11.89 13.29
N LEU A 408 -7.23 -11.93 12.42
CA LEU A 408 -7.13 -11.35 11.07
C LEU A 408 -7.16 -9.80 11.07
N ASN A 409 -7.81 -9.17 12.06
CA ASN A 409 -7.68 -7.72 12.26
C ASN A 409 -6.25 -7.40 12.70
N ASP A 410 -5.76 -8.09 13.74
CA ASP A 410 -4.47 -7.81 14.37
C ASP A 410 -3.28 -8.01 13.44
N LEU A 411 -3.27 -9.08 12.65
CA LEU A 411 -2.24 -9.34 11.64
C LEU A 411 -2.15 -8.21 10.60
N LEU A 412 -3.22 -7.44 10.37
CA LEU A 412 -3.27 -6.38 9.36
C LEU A 412 -3.16 -4.96 9.92
N TRP A 413 -3.42 -4.75 11.21
CA TRP A 413 -3.56 -3.42 11.82
C TRP A 413 -2.67 -3.13 13.05
N SER A 414 -2.00 -4.13 13.62
CA SER A 414 -1.15 -3.93 14.80
C SER A 414 0.20 -3.30 14.45
N ASP A 415 0.80 -2.55 15.39
CA ASP A 415 2.12 -1.91 15.24
C ASP A 415 3.09 -2.26 16.40
N PRO A 416 4.40 -2.31 16.15
CA PRO A 416 5.40 -2.27 17.21
C PRO A 416 5.43 -0.88 17.88
N ALA A 417 5.66 -0.84 19.19
CA ALA A 417 5.82 0.41 19.94
C ALA A 417 6.84 0.29 21.09
N ASP A 418 7.48 1.40 21.43
CA ASP A 418 8.29 1.53 22.65
C ASP A 418 7.35 1.76 23.85
N GLN A 419 7.01 0.66 24.54
CA GLN A 419 6.02 0.62 25.63
C GLN A 419 6.42 -0.43 26.69
N GLU A 420 6.16 -0.14 27.98
CA GLU A 420 6.46 -1.05 29.09
C GLU A 420 5.54 -2.28 29.15
N LYS A 421 4.31 -2.20 28.60
CA LYS A 421 3.35 -3.31 28.59
C LYS A 421 3.52 -4.15 27.32
N ASP A 422 3.33 -5.47 27.46
CA ASP A 422 3.34 -6.39 26.31
C ASP A 422 2.38 -5.93 25.19
N TRP A 423 1.13 -5.58 25.54
CA TRP A 423 0.08 -5.12 24.62
C TRP A 423 -0.64 -3.90 25.18
N GLU A 424 -0.94 -2.92 24.32
CA GLU A 424 -1.83 -1.78 24.60
C GLU A 424 -2.80 -1.56 23.44
N THR A 425 -3.92 -0.86 23.66
CA THR A 425 -4.85 -0.51 22.57
C THR A 425 -4.20 0.52 21.65
N SER A 426 -4.21 0.29 20.34
CA SER A 426 -3.56 1.20 19.38
C SER A 426 -4.20 2.58 19.37
N GLU A 427 -3.39 3.64 19.33
CA GLU A 427 -3.84 5.03 19.15
C GLU A 427 -4.59 5.25 17.81
N ARG A 428 -4.49 4.29 16.87
CA ARG A 428 -5.30 4.24 15.63
C ARG A 428 -6.79 3.99 15.88
N GLY A 429 -7.18 3.48 17.05
CA GLY A 429 -8.56 3.04 17.32
C GLY A 429 -8.94 1.66 16.77
N VAL A 430 -7.96 0.89 16.28
CA VAL A 430 -8.14 -0.50 15.79
C VAL A 430 -6.92 -1.35 16.20
N SER A 431 -7.17 -2.61 16.60
CA SER A 431 -6.15 -3.52 17.12
C SER A 431 -5.27 -2.92 18.25
N TYR A 432 -4.03 -3.38 18.36
CA TYR A 432 -3.13 -3.20 19.48
C TYR A 432 -1.75 -2.71 19.03
N SER A 433 -1.05 -2.01 19.92
CA SER A 433 0.40 -1.83 19.86
C SER A 433 1.11 -2.86 20.73
N PHE A 434 2.28 -3.34 20.30
CA PHE A 434 3.05 -4.38 20.99
C PHE A 434 4.51 -4.01 21.27
N GLY A 435 4.96 -4.31 22.49
CA GLY A 435 6.33 -4.02 22.94
C GLY A 435 7.36 -5.09 22.59
N LYS A 436 8.66 -4.76 22.75
CA LYS A 436 9.83 -5.63 22.51
C LYS A 436 9.62 -7.08 22.92
N LYS A 437 9.14 -7.29 24.15
CA LYS A 437 8.98 -8.62 24.75
C LYS A 437 8.06 -9.53 23.94
N VAL A 438 6.98 -9.01 23.36
CA VAL A 438 6.07 -9.80 22.51
C VAL A 438 6.80 -10.33 21.28
N ILE A 439 7.65 -9.51 20.66
CA ILE A 439 8.45 -9.88 19.49
C ILE A 439 9.47 -10.96 19.90
N THR A 440 10.20 -10.77 20.99
CA THR A 440 11.17 -11.76 21.50
C THR A 440 10.51 -13.09 21.87
N ASP A 441 9.38 -13.07 22.57
CA ASP A 441 8.61 -14.26 22.95
C ASP A 441 8.04 -14.98 21.72
N PHE A 442 7.63 -14.24 20.67
CA PHE A 442 7.14 -14.80 19.41
C PHE A 442 8.26 -15.49 18.62
N LEU A 443 9.37 -14.78 18.38
CA LEU A 443 10.54 -15.30 17.67
C LEU A 443 11.06 -16.58 18.34
N SER A 444 11.27 -16.53 19.66
CA SER A 444 11.76 -17.68 20.42
C SER A 444 10.78 -18.86 20.49
N ARG A 445 9.47 -18.63 20.34
CA ARG A 445 8.45 -19.71 20.35
C ARG A 445 8.39 -20.45 19.02
N HIS A 446 8.74 -19.78 17.92
CA HIS A 446 8.58 -20.30 16.55
C HIS A 446 9.90 -20.60 15.82
N ASP A 447 11.05 -20.39 16.49
CA ASP A 447 12.40 -20.49 15.90
C ASP A 447 12.58 -19.56 14.70
N PHE A 448 12.04 -18.34 14.79
CA PHE A 448 12.27 -17.27 13.82
C PHE A 448 13.36 -16.33 14.29
N ASP A 449 14.06 -15.71 13.34
CA ASP A 449 15.16 -14.77 13.59
C ASP A 449 14.73 -13.30 13.39
N LEU A 450 13.67 -13.04 12.61
CA LEU A 450 13.20 -11.69 12.24
C LEU A 450 11.69 -11.65 11.96
N VAL A 451 11.03 -10.55 12.33
CA VAL A 451 9.71 -10.15 11.80
C VAL A 451 9.90 -9.05 10.73
N CYS A 452 9.24 -9.17 9.59
CA CYS A 452 9.25 -8.17 8.50
C CYS A 452 7.83 -7.67 8.20
N ARG A 453 7.59 -6.35 8.22
CA ARG A 453 6.22 -5.78 8.18
C ARG A 453 6.01 -4.49 7.39
N ALA A 454 4.75 -4.28 7.00
CA ALA A 454 4.14 -3.17 6.25
C ALA A 454 3.84 -1.84 7.01
N HIS A 455 2.80 -1.14 6.55
CA HIS A 455 1.75 -0.46 7.34
C HIS A 455 2.11 0.83 8.14
N MET A 456 3.38 1.23 8.18
CA MET A 456 3.83 2.48 8.82
C MET A 456 4.87 3.18 7.94
N VAL A 457 4.72 4.49 7.73
CA VAL A 457 5.71 5.27 6.96
C VAL A 457 6.92 5.57 7.83
N VAL A 458 8.10 5.28 7.28
CA VAL A 458 9.43 5.36 7.93
C VAL A 458 10.39 6.12 7.00
N GLU A 459 11.29 6.93 7.57
CA GLU A 459 11.95 8.01 6.80
C GLU A 459 12.83 7.50 5.64
N ASP A 460 13.62 6.45 5.89
CA ASP A 460 14.51 5.84 4.88
C ASP A 460 13.83 4.71 4.08
N GLY A 461 12.51 4.55 4.21
CA GLY A 461 11.75 3.46 3.58
C GLY A 461 11.95 2.10 4.23
N TYR A 462 12.90 1.95 5.16
CA TYR A 462 12.99 0.83 6.07
C TYR A 462 13.38 1.31 7.47
N GLU A 463 13.04 0.51 8.49
CA GLU A 463 13.36 0.82 9.89
C GLU A 463 13.47 -0.48 10.70
N PHE A 464 14.62 -0.71 11.33
CA PHE A 464 14.75 -1.76 12.33
C PHE A 464 14.19 -1.28 13.67
N PHE A 465 13.35 -2.11 14.29
CA PHE A 465 12.87 -1.94 15.64
C PHE A 465 13.68 -2.82 16.61
N GLU A 466 14.06 -2.26 17.75
CA GLU A 466 14.85 -2.91 18.80
C GLU A 466 16.19 -3.48 18.29
N ASP A 467 16.70 -4.59 18.83
CA ASP A 467 17.97 -5.23 18.46
C ASP A 467 17.92 -5.92 17.08
N ARG A 468 17.34 -5.26 16.08
CA ARG A 468 17.06 -5.75 14.71
C ARG A 468 16.17 -7.00 14.64
N ILE A 469 15.33 -7.19 15.66
CA ILE A 469 14.39 -8.33 15.77
C ILE A 469 13.10 -8.14 14.97
N LEU A 470 12.78 -6.90 14.59
CA LEU A 470 11.71 -6.57 13.65
C LEU A 470 12.21 -5.50 12.66
N VAL A 471 11.73 -5.55 11.42
CA VAL A 471 11.93 -4.51 10.41
C VAL A 471 10.59 -4.07 9.79
N THR A 472 10.37 -2.77 9.74
CA THR A 472 9.34 -2.13 8.91
C THR A 472 9.94 -1.85 7.53
N VAL A 473 9.22 -2.18 6.45
CA VAL A 473 9.63 -1.90 5.06
C VAL A 473 8.47 -1.18 4.37
N PHE A 474 8.71 -0.02 3.79
CA PHE A 474 7.70 0.83 3.16
C PHE A 474 8.19 1.27 1.79
N SER A 475 7.42 1.03 0.72
CA SER A 475 7.93 1.08 -0.66
C SER A 475 7.36 2.21 -1.53
N ALA A 476 6.54 3.09 -0.95
CA ALA A 476 5.96 4.27 -1.59
C ALA A 476 6.73 5.57 -1.24
N PRO A 477 7.69 6.03 -2.08
CA PRO A 477 8.50 7.21 -1.78
C PRO A 477 7.69 8.52 -1.89
N ASN A 478 7.97 9.47 -0.99
CA ASN A 478 7.19 10.68 -0.74
C ASN A 478 5.67 10.39 -0.65
N TYR A 479 5.32 9.59 0.35
CA TYR A 479 3.95 9.14 0.58
C TYR A 479 2.99 10.33 0.77
N CYS A 480 1.79 10.20 0.21
CA CYS A 480 0.80 11.27 0.02
C CYS A 480 1.28 12.55 -0.71
N GLY A 481 2.57 12.70 -0.99
CA GLY A 481 3.20 13.98 -1.37
C GLY A 481 3.51 14.89 -0.17
N GLU A 482 3.53 14.33 1.05
CA GLU A 482 3.62 15.09 2.31
C GLU A 482 4.84 14.70 3.16
N PHE A 483 5.36 13.48 3.02
CA PHE A 483 6.33 12.90 3.98
C PHE A 483 7.80 12.90 3.51
N ASP A 484 8.06 13.09 2.22
CA ASP A 484 9.40 13.04 1.58
C ASP A 484 10.26 11.79 1.87
N ASN A 485 9.66 10.76 2.48
CA ASN A 485 10.29 9.48 2.80
C ASN A 485 10.86 8.79 1.55
N TYR A 486 11.89 7.98 1.76
CA TYR A 486 12.35 7.04 0.73
C TYR A 486 11.40 5.84 0.69
N GLY A 487 11.46 5.06 -0.39
CA GLY A 487 10.87 3.73 -0.46
C GLY A 487 11.97 2.68 -0.46
N ALA A 488 11.88 1.62 0.34
CA ALA A 488 12.86 0.54 0.33
C ALA A 488 12.30 -0.77 -0.24
N VAL A 489 13.21 -1.65 -0.63
CA VAL A 489 12.96 -3.08 -0.89
C VAL A 489 14.03 -3.88 -0.14
N MET A 490 13.62 -4.86 0.68
CA MET A 490 14.56 -5.74 1.37
C MET A 490 14.87 -6.97 0.50
N SER A 491 16.14 -7.16 0.13
CA SER A 491 16.62 -8.37 -0.52
C SER A 491 17.07 -9.38 0.55
N VAL A 492 16.58 -10.61 0.44
CA VAL A 492 17.03 -11.75 1.27
C VAL A 492 17.84 -12.70 0.38
N SER A 493 19.12 -12.91 0.71
CA SER A 493 20.01 -13.82 -0.03
C SER A 493 19.79 -15.30 0.36
N THR A 494 20.39 -16.22 -0.41
CA THR A 494 20.41 -17.66 -0.10
C THR A 494 21.13 -18.01 1.21
N GLU A 495 21.92 -17.07 1.74
CA GLU A 495 22.64 -17.14 3.01
C GLU A 495 21.90 -16.38 4.14
N LEU A 496 20.65 -15.95 3.88
CA LEU A 496 19.78 -15.15 4.74
C LEU A 496 20.32 -13.76 5.09
N LEU A 497 21.30 -13.26 4.32
CA LEU A 497 21.73 -11.87 4.42
C LEU A 497 20.60 -10.97 3.92
N CYS A 498 20.21 -10.01 4.77
CA CYS A 498 19.19 -9.01 4.47
C CYS A 498 19.86 -7.68 4.14
N SER A 499 19.61 -7.15 2.95
CA SER A 499 20.13 -5.86 2.46
C SER A 499 19.00 -5.01 1.85
N PHE A 500 19.18 -3.69 1.76
CA PHE A 500 18.14 -2.78 1.30
C PHE A 500 18.52 -2.07 -0.01
N GLU A 501 17.57 -1.96 -0.93
CA GLU A 501 17.65 -1.09 -2.12
C GLU A 501 16.67 0.08 -1.97
N LEU A 502 17.14 1.32 -2.16
CA LEU A 502 16.38 2.53 -1.81
C LEU A 502 15.98 3.39 -3.02
N LEU A 503 14.67 3.62 -3.18
CA LEU A 503 14.08 4.64 -4.06
C LEU A 503 14.01 5.98 -3.33
N LYS A 504 14.71 6.98 -3.87
CA LYS A 504 14.54 8.36 -3.38
C LYS A 504 13.17 8.95 -3.75
N PRO A 505 12.64 9.91 -2.96
CA PRO A 505 11.51 10.75 -3.36
C PRO A 505 11.83 11.49 -4.66
N LEU A 506 10.84 11.65 -5.53
CA LEU A 506 10.95 12.48 -6.74
C LEU A 506 9.70 13.32 -6.94
N ASP A 507 9.89 14.60 -7.25
CA ASP A 507 8.77 15.48 -7.58
C ASP A 507 8.06 15.05 -8.89
N SER A 508 6.86 15.59 -9.10
CA SER A 508 6.03 15.30 -10.28
C SER A 508 6.61 15.78 -11.63
N SER A 509 7.79 16.40 -11.67
CA SER A 509 8.57 16.77 -12.86
C SER A 509 9.73 15.80 -13.05
N ALA A 510 10.52 15.55 -12.00
CA ALA A 510 11.63 14.61 -11.97
C ALA A 510 11.16 13.18 -12.27
N LEU A 511 10.07 12.72 -11.67
CA LEU A 511 9.44 11.42 -11.93
C LEU A 511 9.05 11.26 -13.40
N LYS A 512 8.47 12.30 -14.02
CA LYS A 512 8.14 12.30 -15.47
C LYS A 512 9.40 12.31 -16.34
N SER A 513 10.47 12.97 -15.89
CA SER A 513 11.77 12.98 -16.56
C SER A 513 12.42 11.59 -16.53
N GLN A 514 12.41 10.91 -15.38
CA GLN A 514 12.87 9.52 -15.25
C GLN A 514 12.04 8.58 -16.13
N MET A 515 10.71 8.58 -16.02
CA MET A 515 9.85 7.72 -16.86
C MET A 515 10.08 7.96 -18.36
N LYS A 516 10.33 9.20 -18.79
CA LYS A 516 10.72 9.51 -20.18
C LYS A 516 12.12 8.97 -20.54
N LYS A 517 13.11 9.07 -19.66
CA LYS A 517 14.47 8.52 -19.84
C LYS A 517 14.43 6.99 -19.94
N SER A 518 13.72 6.35 -19.01
CA SER A 518 13.50 4.91 -18.95
C SER A 518 12.74 4.38 -20.16
N ARG A 519 11.64 5.02 -20.59
CA ARG A 519 10.95 4.65 -21.84
C ARG A 519 11.87 4.77 -23.06
N ASN A 520 12.70 5.81 -23.13
CA ASN A 520 13.65 5.95 -24.24
C ASN A 520 14.70 4.82 -24.22
N LYS A 521 15.21 4.42 -23.04
CA LYS A 521 16.07 3.24 -22.87
C LYS A 521 15.36 1.96 -23.34
N ARG A 522 14.14 1.70 -22.84
CA ARG A 522 13.28 0.56 -23.23
C ARG A 522 13.08 0.49 -24.74
N ASN A 523 12.68 1.60 -25.37
CA ASN A 523 12.49 1.68 -26.81
C ASN A 523 13.80 1.48 -27.60
N SER A 524 14.94 1.93 -27.08
CA SER A 524 16.24 1.67 -27.72
C SER A 524 16.59 0.18 -27.70
N MET A 525 16.30 -0.53 -26.61
CA MET A 525 16.54 -1.97 -26.47
C MET A 525 15.57 -2.79 -27.33
N LEU A 526 14.28 -2.44 -27.35
CA LEU A 526 13.25 -3.08 -28.19
C LEU A 526 13.51 -2.95 -29.71
N ASN A 527 14.19 -1.87 -30.15
CA ASN A 527 14.52 -1.64 -31.56
C ASN A 527 15.97 -2.01 -31.92
N SER A 528 16.75 -2.56 -30.97
CA SER A 528 18.08 -3.09 -31.25
C SER A 528 17.98 -4.53 -31.74
N PRO A 529 18.88 -5.00 -32.64
CA PRO A 529 19.00 -6.43 -32.91
C PRO A 529 19.28 -7.20 -31.61
N PRO A 530 18.70 -8.40 -31.41
CA PRO A 530 19.03 -9.22 -30.26
C PRO A 530 20.53 -9.54 -30.26
N PRO A 531 21.20 -9.58 -29.10
CA PRO A 531 22.63 -9.86 -29.04
C PRO A 531 22.93 -11.23 -29.66
N SER A 532 23.97 -11.27 -30.49
CA SER A 532 24.38 -12.44 -31.28
C SER A 532 24.73 -13.61 -30.37
N GLY A 533 23.78 -14.54 -30.22
CA GLY A 533 23.84 -15.64 -29.26
C GLY A 533 22.45 -16.14 -28.84
N PHE A 534 21.40 -15.31 -28.94
CA PHE A 534 20.02 -15.75 -28.74
C PHE A 534 19.55 -16.67 -29.89
N ILE A 535 19.71 -17.97 -29.70
CA ILE A 535 18.94 -19.00 -30.40
C ILE A 535 17.63 -19.19 -29.61
N PRO A 536 16.45 -18.88 -30.18
CA PRO A 536 15.20 -19.27 -29.56
C PRO A 536 15.08 -20.80 -29.61
N GLN A 537 14.98 -21.45 -28.45
CA GLN A 537 14.64 -22.87 -28.39
C GLN A 537 13.17 -23.06 -28.72
N SER A 538 12.90 -23.41 -29.98
CA SER A 538 11.76 -24.28 -30.32
C SER A 538 12.04 -25.69 -29.79
N VAL A 539 11.05 -26.50 -29.42
CA VAL A 539 9.59 -26.39 -29.63
C VAL A 539 8.85 -26.51 -28.30
#